data_AF-A0A952TK24-F1
#
_entry.id   AF-A0A952TK24-F1
#
_cell.length_a   1.000
_cell.length_b   1.000
_cell.length_c   1.000
_cell.angle_alpha   90.00
_cell.angle_beta   90.00
_cell.angle_gamma   90.00
#
_symmetry.space_group_name_H-M   'P 1'
#
loop_
_entity.id
_entity.type
_entity.pdbx_description
1 polymer ?
#
loop_
_entity_poly.entity_id
_entity_poly.type
_entity_poly.pdbx_seq_one_letter_code
_entity_poly.pdbx_strand_id
1 'polypeptide(L)'
;MTSKVCSGCRIMKGLQKFHVQARGLHGRESRCKECVGMRKGRRQGQQRRRRSDDYIFKSDTVGLPSPESLQDVAFSMAETLKGVLDDEKF
;
A
#
# COMPACT_ATOMS: atom_id res chain seq x y z
N MET A 1 -36.13 1.77 34.09
CA MET A 1 -34.83 1.05 34.05
C MET A 1 -33.78 1.95 33.40
N THR A 2 -32.70 2.32 34.10
CA THR A 2 -31.70 3.31 33.63
C THR A 2 -30.32 2.71 33.34
N SER A 3 -30.15 1.40 33.55
CA SER A 3 -28.91 0.65 33.35
C SER A 3 -29.12 -0.56 32.41
N LYS A 4 -28.06 -0.96 31.71
CA LYS A 4 -28.03 -2.10 30.76
C LYS A 4 -26.67 -2.79 30.86
N VAL A 5 -26.65 -4.12 30.72
CA VAL A 5 -25.42 -4.90 30.66
C VAL A 5 -24.84 -4.83 29.24
N CYS A 6 -23.56 -4.49 29.12
CA CYS A 6 -22.86 -4.48 27.84
C CYS A 6 -22.54 -5.90 27.37
N SER A 7 -22.87 -6.27 26.13
CA SER A 7 -22.53 -7.60 25.59
C SER A 7 -21.03 -7.82 25.33
N GLY A 8 -20.24 -6.74 25.26
CA GLY A 8 -18.80 -6.79 25.03
C GLY A 8 -18.00 -7.00 26.32
N CYS A 9 -18.19 -6.13 27.30
CA CYS A 9 -17.45 -6.17 28.57
C CYS A 9 -18.22 -6.79 29.74
N ARG A 10 -19.52 -7.12 29.56
CA ARG A 10 -20.40 -7.72 30.58
C ARG A 10 -20.57 -6.88 31.86
N ILE A 11 -20.18 -5.60 31.82
CA ILE A 11 -20.37 -4.66 32.92
C ILE A 11 -21.72 -3.97 32.79
N MET A 12 -22.41 -3.80 33.91
CA MET A 12 -23.63 -3.01 33.99
C MET A 12 -23.28 -1.51 33.94
N LYS A 13 -23.76 -0.82 32.90
CA LYS A 13 -23.53 0.62 32.71
C LYS A 13 -24.85 1.35 32.50
N GLY A 14 -24.87 2.66 32.79
CA GLY A 14 -26.02 3.51 32.48
C GLY A 14 -26.25 3.65 30.98
N LEU A 15 -27.50 3.88 30.56
CA LEU A 15 -27.89 4.02 29.14
C LEU A 15 -27.12 5.14 28.39
N GLN A 16 -26.60 6.15 29.10
CA GLN A 16 -25.77 7.22 28.52
C GLN A 16 -24.41 6.73 27.98
N LYS A 17 -23.92 5.59 28.49
CA LYS A 17 -22.66 4.96 28.05
C LYS A 17 -22.85 4.08 26.80
N PHE A 18 -24.06 3.97 26.27
CA PHE A 18 -24.40 3.27 25.04
C PHE A 18 -24.71 4.26 23.91
N HIS A 19 -24.41 3.89 22.67
CA HIS A 19 -24.78 4.70 21.51
C HIS A 19 -26.29 4.62 21.26
N VAL A 20 -26.88 5.75 20.81
CA VAL A 20 -28.25 5.78 20.28
C VAL A 20 -28.22 5.14 18.90
N GLN A 21 -29.13 4.20 18.66
CA GLN A 21 -29.22 3.50 17.38
C GLN A 21 -30.69 3.42 16.98
N ALA A 22 -31.05 4.04 15.85
CA ALA A 22 -32.43 4.12 15.37
C ALA A 22 -33.03 2.75 15.01
N ARG A 23 -32.20 1.76 14.70
CA ARG A 23 -32.62 0.44 14.20
C ARG A 23 -32.66 -0.66 15.27
N GLY A 24 -32.36 -0.34 16.54
CA GLY A 24 -32.31 -1.34 17.61
C GLY A 24 -33.67 -1.52 18.30
N LEU A 25 -33.96 -2.74 18.77
CA LEU A 25 -35.18 -3.09 19.53
C LEU A 25 -35.48 -2.12 20.69
N HIS A 26 -34.44 -1.54 21.30
CA HIS A 26 -34.55 -0.58 22.40
C HIS A 26 -33.98 0.81 22.04
N GLY A 27 -33.78 1.12 20.76
CA GLY A 27 -33.18 2.38 20.30
C GLY A 27 -31.73 2.59 20.74
N ARG A 28 -31.06 1.56 21.27
CA ARG A 28 -29.72 1.61 21.86
C ARG A 28 -28.90 0.39 21.45
N GLU A 29 -27.62 0.61 21.23
CA GLU A 29 -26.69 -0.46 20.87
C GLU A 29 -26.54 -1.50 22.00
N SER A 30 -26.14 -2.73 21.66
CA SER A 30 -25.88 -3.81 22.64
C SER A 30 -24.54 -3.66 23.37
N ARG A 31 -23.63 -2.83 22.83
CA ARG A 31 -22.29 -2.59 23.38
C ARG A 31 -22.12 -1.13 23.81
N CYS A 32 -21.26 -0.91 24.81
CA CYS A 32 -20.90 0.43 25.25
C CYS A 32 -19.96 1.14 24.27
N LYS A 33 -19.88 2.47 24.38
CA LYS A 33 -19.03 3.34 23.56
C LYS A 33 -17.56 2.89 23.53
N GLU A 34 -17.03 2.45 24.67
CA GLU A 34 -15.65 1.95 24.80
C GLU A 34 -15.41 0.69 23.93
N CYS A 35 -16.28 -0.31 24.05
CA CYS A 35 -16.19 -1.55 23.27
C CYS A 35 -16.32 -1.28 21.76
N VAL A 36 -17.15 -0.32 21.37
CA VAL A 36 -17.30 0.10 19.97
C VAL A 36 -16.03 0.80 19.47
N GLY A 37 -15.43 1.68 20.28
CA GLY A 37 -14.18 2.36 19.98
C GLY A 37 -13.01 1.40 19.77
N MET A 38 -12.84 0.41 20.65
CA MET A 38 -11.78 -0.60 20.54
C MET A 38 -11.87 -1.41 19.23
N ARG A 39 -13.08 -1.71 18.75
CA ARG A 39 -13.26 -2.38 17.45
C ARG A 39 -12.88 -1.51 16.26
N LYS A 40 -13.10 -0.20 16.32
CA LYS A 40 -12.77 0.75 15.23
C LYS A 40 -11.26 0.90 15.06
N GLY A 41 -10.50 0.99 16.15
CA GLY A 41 -9.04 1.12 16.10
C GLY A 41 -8.34 -0.05 15.39
N ARG A 42 -8.81 -1.29 15.62
CA ARG A 42 -8.26 -2.48 14.96
C ARG A 42 -8.48 -2.49 13.44
N ARG A 43 -9.61 -1.97 12.95
CA ARG A 43 -9.90 -1.89 11.51
C ARG A 43 -9.04 -0.83 10.80
N GLN A 44 -8.85 0.34 11.42
CA GLN A 44 -8.02 1.40 10.82
C GLN A 44 -6.54 0.99 10.68
N GLY A 45 -6.00 0.27 11.67
CA GLY A 45 -4.63 -0.27 11.58
C GLY A 45 -4.47 -1.31 10.47
N GLN A 46 -5.44 -2.22 10.28
CA GLN A 46 -5.40 -3.20 9.21
C GLN A 46 -5.60 -2.57 7.82
N GLN A 47 -6.44 -1.54 7.71
CA GLN A 47 -6.69 -0.85 6.44
C GLN A 47 -5.48 -0.05 5.97
N ARG A 48 -4.68 0.50 6.90
CA ARG A 48 -3.38 1.11 6.57
C ARG A 48 -2.39 0.10 6.01
N ARG A 49 -2.28 -1.09 6.60
CA ARG A 49 -1.38 -2.14 6.10
C ARG A 49 -1.75 -2.59 4.68
N ARG A 50 -3.05 -2.82 4.42
CA ARG A 50 -3.50 -3.24 3.08
C ARG A 50 -3.16 -2.22 1.98
N ARG A 51 -3.18 -0.92 2.28
CA ARG A 51 -2.94 0.13 1.27
C ARG A 51 -1.46 0.32 0.92
N SER A 52 -0.54 -0.08 1.81
CA SER A 52 0.90 0.00 1.57
C SER A 52 1.47 -1.18 0.76
N ASP A 53 0.73 -2.29 0.65
CA ASP A 53 1.17 -3.46 -0.13
C ASP A 53 0.83 -3.36 -1.64
N ASP A 54 -0.02 -2.41 -2.06
CA ASP A 54 -0.39 -2.20 -3.47
C ASP A 54 0.61 -1.31 -4.25
N TYR A 55 1.66 -0.78 -3.60
CA TYR A 55 2.63 0.13 -4.24
C TYR A 55 3.98 -0.51 -4.59
N ILE A 56 4.10 -1.84 -4.58
CA ILE A 56 5.35 -2.55 -4.91
C ILE A 56 5.12 -3.55 -6.06
N PHE A 57 4.41 -3.17 -7.14
CA PHE A 57 4.53 -3.87 -8.44
C PHE A 57 3.98 -3.07 -9.62
N LYS A 58 4.27 -1.77 -9.69
CA LYS A 58 4.19 -0.99 -10.94
C LYS A 58 5.48 -0.21 -11.14
N SER A 59 6.61 -0.91 -11.06
CA SER A 59 7.78 -0.50 -11.82
C SER A 59 7.48 -0.89 -13.27
N ASP A 60 6.74 -0.03 -13.96
CA ASP A 60 6.75 -0.01 -15.41
C ASP A 60 8.21 0.18 -15.81
N THR A 61 8.89 -0.93 -16.05
CA THR A 61 10.11 -0.99 -16.83
C THR A 61 9.75 -0.53 -18.23
N VAL A 62 9.63 0.79 -18.42
CA VAL A 62 9.81 1.40 -19.72
C VAL A 62 11.19 0.95 -20.20
N GLY A 63 11.20 0.23 -21.31
CA GLY A 63 12.34 -0.53 -21.83
C GLY A 63 13.67 0.20 -21.68
N LEU A 64 14.52 -0.35 -20.80
CA LEU A 64 15.95 -0.20 -20.95
C LEU A 64 16.31 -0.95 -22.25
N PRO A 65 16.89 -0.28 -23.25
CA PRO A 65 17.42 -0.99 -24.41
C PRO A 65 18.48 -1.98 -23.93
N SER A 66 18.39 -3.21 -24.46
CA SER A 66 19.39 -4.26 -24.23
C SER A 66 20.81 -3.72 -24.50
N PRO A 67 21.80 -3.98 -23.62
CA PRO A 67 23.19 -3.57 -23.83
C PRO A 67 23.87 -4.27 -25.02
N GLU A 68 23.18 -5.17 -25.73
CA GLU A 68 23.77 -5.97 -26.82
C GLU A 68 24.05 -5.17 -28.10
N SER A 69 23.62 -3.91 -28.24
CA SER A 69 23.91 -3.09 -29.42
C SER A 69 25.15 -2.19 -29.29
N LEU A 70 25.93 -2.28 -28.21
CA LEU A 70 27.13 -1.44 -28.00
C LEU A 70 28.40 -2.01 -28.64
N GLN A 71 28.40 -3.28 -29.04
CA GLN A 71 29.55 -3.90 -29.71
C GLN A 71 29.57 -3.58 -31.21
N ASP A 72 28.40 -3.41 -31.85
CA ASP A 72 28.31 -3.12 -33.28
C ASP A 72 28.84 -1.70 -33.62
N VAL A 73 28.64 -0.73 -32.73
CA VAL A 73 29.14 0.64 -32.94
C VAL A 73 30.65 0.72 -32.72
N ALA A 74 31.20 -0.07 -31.79
CA ALA A 74 32.64 -0.12 -31.53
C ALA A 74 33.43 -0.76 -32.69
N PHE A 75 32.84 -1.72 -33.39
CA PHE A 75 33.50 -2.37 -34.54
C PHE A 75 33.58 -1.43 -35.75
N SER A 76 32.56 -0.60 -35.99
CA SER A 76 32.56 0.37 -37.10
C SER A 76 33.60 1.49 -36.96
N MET A 77 34.00 1.88 -35.74
CA MET A 77 34.99 2.96 -35.53
C MET A 77 36.44 2.46 -35.64
N ALA A 78 36.69 1.16 -35.43
CA ALA A 78 38.04 0.60 -35.46
C ALA A 78 38.57 0.36 -36.90
N GLU A 79 37.69 0.20 -37.89
CA GLU A 79 38.11 0.02 -39.29
C GLU A 79 38.50 1.34 -39.98
N THR A 80 37.93 2.48 -39.57
CA THR A 80 38.27 3.78 -40.19
C THR A 80 39.67 4.26 -39.86
N LEU A 81 40.24 3.84 -38.73
CA LEU A 81 41.60 4.24 -38.31
C LEU A 81 42.72 3.40 -38.96
N LYS A 82 42.41 2.24 -39.55
CA LYS A 82 43.42 1.45 -40.29
C LYS A 82 43.68 1.99 -41.70
N GLY A 83 42.75 2.75 -42.29
CA GLY A 83 42.91 3.28 -43.65
C GLY A 83 43.77 4.55 -43.79
N VAL A 84 44.25 5.15 -42.69
CA VAL A 84 44.99 6.44 -42.72
C VAL A 84 46.52 6.23 -42.56
N LEU A 85 46.98 5.02 -42.24
CA LEU A 85 48.39 4.75 -41.92
C LEU A 85 49.19 4.05 -43.04
N ASP A 86 48.56 3.73 -44.18
CA ASP A 86 49.25 3.04 -45.29
C ASP A 86 49.75 3.98 -46.42
N ASP A 87 49.46 5.29 -46.37
CA ASP A 87 49.86 6.24 -47.43
C ASP A 87 51.16 7.03 -47.16
N GLU A 88 51.89 6.76 -46.06
CA GLU A 88 53.23 7.36 -45.80
C GLU A 88 54.40 6.41 -46.14
N LYS A 89 54.29 5.70 -47.26
CA LYS A 89 55.45 5.05 -47.89
C LYS A 89 55.38 5.16 -49.41
N PHE A 90 55.76 6.33 -49.91
CA PHE A 90 56.36 6.46 -51.24
C PHE A 90 57.47 7.52 -51.22
#